data_AF-A0A7H4PC25-F1
#
_entry.id   AF-A0A7H4PC25-F1
#
_cell.length_a   1.000
_cell.length_b   1.000
_cell.length_c   1.000
_cell.angle_alpha   90.00
_cell.angle_beta   90.00
_cell.angle_gamma   90.00
#
_symmetry.space_group_name_H-M   'P 1'
#
loop_
_entity.id
_entity.type
_entity.pdbx_description
1 polymer ?
#
loop_
_entity_poly.entity_id
_entity_poly.type
_entity_poly.pdbx_seq_one_letter_code
_entity_poly.pdbx_strand_id
1 'polypeptide(L)'
;MRLTPALGQQKIYVLVFTTPQDLQQTTKLIDPAKAYAKGTGNAVPDIPDPIAKHVTDGTISLKVKTSTGSSVLVGPLFGSSGNGPVTVGNTAAPVAAPAPAPAAKSEPMLDDTETYFNNGIKQAVAKGDIDKALKLMNEAERLGSKSARSTFISSVKGKG
;
A
#
# COMPACT_ATOMS: atom_id res chain seq x y z
N MET A 1 -20.52 -1.37 -0.22
CA MET A 1 -19.55 -2.46 0.02
C MET A 1 -18.57 -2.02 1.10
N ARG A 2 -18.28 -2.88 2.10
CA ARG A 2 -17.28 -2.61 3.15
C ARG A 2 -16.11 -3.57 2.94
N LEU A 3 -14.94 -3.03 2.63
CA LEU A 3 -13.70 -3.79 2.45
C LEU A 3 -12.88 -3.68 3.73
N THR A 4 -12.57 -4.82 4.35
CA THR A 4 -11.66 -4.90 5.50
C THR A 4 -10.41 -5.62 5.03
N PRO A 5 -9.23 -4.97 4.98
CA PRO A 5 -7.99 -5.64 4.62
C PRO A 5 -7.64 -6.71 5.67
N ALA A 6 -7.05 -7.81 5.23
CA ALA A 6 -6.49 -8.80 6.14
C ALA A 6 -5.28 -8.23 6.92
N LEU A 7 -4.94 -8.85 8.06
CA LEU A 7 -3.76 -8.47 8.83
C LEU A 7 -2.50 -8.53 7.95
N GLY A 8 -1.73 -7.43 7.92
CA GLY A 8 -0.54 -7.31 7.08
C GLY A 8 -0.81 -6.97 5.60
N GLN A 9 -2.06 -6.86 5.15
CA GLN A 9 -2.39 -6.50 3.78
C GLN A 9 -2.23 -4.99 3.54
N GLN A 10 -1.20 -4.62 2.77
CA GLN A 10 -0.84 -3.21 2.53
C GLN A 10 -1.58 -2.56 1.34
N LYS A 11 -2.16 -3.37 0.44
CA LYS A 11 -2.77 -2.89 -0.80
C LYS A 11 -4.15 -3.53 -1.03
N ILE A 12 -5.06 -2.75 -1.58
CA ILE A 12 -6.37 -3.22 -2.07
C ILE A 12 -6.42 -2.90 -3.56
N TYR A 13 -6.65 -3.93 -4.39
CA TYR A 13 -6.85 -3.78 -5.81
C TYR A 13 -8.33 -3.93 -6.14
N VAL A 14 -8.84 -3.09 -7.04
CA VAL A 14 -10.20 -3.16 -7.55
C VAL A 14 -10.12 -3.43 -9.04
N LEU A 15 -10.66 -4.57 -9.48
CA LEU A 15 -10.82 -4.91 -10.88
C LEU A 15 -12.28 -4.66 -11.28
N VAL A 16 -12.48 -3.78 -12.25
CA VAL A 16 -13.80 -3.55 -12.85
C VAL A 16 -13.74 -4.09 -14.27
N PHE A 17 -14.66 -4.97 -14.61
CA PHE A 17 -14.74 -5.59 -15.92
C PHE A 17 -16.20 -5.77 -16.32
N THR A 18 -16.42 -5.96 -17.61
CA THR A 18 -17.72 -6.24 -18.21
C THR A 18 -17.51 -7.17 -19.41
N THR A 19 -18.57 -7.84 -19.85
CA THR A 19 -18.55 -8.66 -21.06
C THR A 19 -19.21 -7.94 -22.23
N PRO A 20 -18.89 -8.30 -23.49
CA PRO A 20 -19.61 -7.77 -24.65
C PRO A 20 -21.13 -8.00 -24.58
N GLN A 21 -21.56 -9.11 -23.98
CA GLN A 21 -22.97 -9.44 -23.78
C GLN A 21 -23.62 -8.47 -22.79
N ASP A 22 -22.95 -8.17 -21.68
CA ASP A 22 -23.47 -7.23 -20.67
C ASP A 22 -23.56 -5.81 -21.23
N LEU A 23 -22.62 -5.40 -22.09
CA LEU A 23 -22.65 -4.07 -22.73
C LEU A 23 -23.85 -3.86 -23.67
N GLN A 24 -24.41 -4.94 -24.21
CA GLN A 24 -25.61 -4.88 -25.06
C GLN A 24 -26.91 -4.80 -24.23
N GLN A 25 -26.83 -5.05 -22.93
CA GLN A 25 -27.99 -4.97 -22.05
C GLN A 25 -28.25 -3.53 -21.59
N THR A 26 -29.43 -3.36 -21.01
CA THR A 26 -29.87 -2.10 -20.43
C THR A 26 -30.44 -2.33 -19.05
N THR A 27 -30.23 -1.37 -18.15
CA THR A 27 -30.82 -1.40 -16.81
C THR A 27 -31.95 -0.38 -16.73
N LYS A 28 -33.14 -0.86 -16.33
CA LYS A 28 -34.28 0.01 -16.04
C LYS A 28 -34.13 0.56 -14.63
N LEU A 29 -34.06 1.88 -14.48
CA LEU A 29 -33.97 2.55 -13.16
C LEU A 29 -35.37 2.98 -12.74
N ILE A 30 -35.67 2.91 -11.44
CA ILE A 30 -36.93 3.43 -10.94
C ILE A 30 -36.98 4.96 -11.09
N ASP A 31 -38.07 5.49 -11.63
CA ASP A 31 -38.25 6.94 -11.71
C ASP A 31 -38.30 7.56 -10.30
N PRO A 32 -37.62 8.70 -10.04
CA PRO A 32 -37.62 9.35 -8.74
C PRO A 32 -39.01 9.65 -8.18
N ALA A 33 -39.98 10.05 -9.01
CA ALA A 33 -41.33 10.36 -8.56
C ALA A 33 -42.09 9.10 -8.14
N LYS A 34 -41.86 7.97 -8.83
CA LYS A 34 -42.40 6.67 -8.40
C LYS A 34 -41.78 6.18 -7.11
N ALA A 35 -40.45 6.31 -6.97
CA ALA A 35 -39.75 5.93 -5.75
C ALA A 35 -40.23 6.75 -4.54
N TYR A 36 -40.42 8.06 -4.72
CA TYR A 36 -40.97 8.96 -3.70
C TYR A 36 -42.39 8.57 -3.32
N ALA A 37 -43.29 8.42 -4.30
CA ALA A 37 -44.69 8.04 -4.05
C ALA A 37 -44.79 6.71 -3.29
N LYS A 38 -43.99 5.71 -3.68
CA LYS A 38 -43.89 4.43 -2.98
C LYS A 38 -43.40 4.58 -1.53
N GLY A 39 -42.47 5.49 -1.28
CA GLY A 39 -41.92 5.75 0.05
C GLY A 39 -42.85 6.54 0.97
N THR A 40 -43.68 7.43 0.41
CA THR A 40 -44.61 8.27 1.18
C THR A 40 -46.03 7.69 1.26
N GLY A 41 -46.30 6.55 0.63
CA GLY A 41 -47.62 5.93 0.60
C GLY A 41 -48.63 6.64 -0.32
N ASN A 42 -48.15 7.52 -1.19
CA ASN A 42 -48.98 8.21 -2.18
C ASN A 42 -49.22 7.33 -3.40
N ALA A 43 -50.23 7.68 -4.21
CA ALA A 43 -50.46 7.03 -5.49
C ALA A 43 -49.22 7.14 -6.40
N VAL A 44 -48.78 6.00 -6.96
CA VAL A 44 -47.63 5.97 -7.86
C VAL A 44 -48.03 6.56 -9.21
N PRO A 45 -47.30 7.56 -9.73
CA PRO A 45 -47.60 8.16 -11.02
C PRO A 45 -47.35 7.19 -12.18
N ASP A 46 -48.20 7.26 -13.21
CA ASP A 46 -48.05 6.49 -14.45
C ASP A 46 -47.14 7.23 -15.44
N ILE A 47 -45.84 7.16 -15.17
CA ILE A 47 -44.77 7.73 -16.01
C ILE A 47 -43.79 6.61 -16.38
N PRO A 48 -43.18 6.63 -17.58
CA PRO A 48 -42.19 5.62 -17.93
C PRO A 48 -40.92 5.78 -17.08
N ASP A 49 -40.31 4.65 -16.73
CA ASP A 49 -39.05 4.62 -15.99
C ASP A 49 -37.85 4.85 -16.94
N PRO A 50 -36.81 5.58 -16.51
CA PRO A 50 -35.62 5.76 -17.31
C PRO A 50 -34.87 4.43 -17.56
N ILE A 51 -34.20 4.35 -18.72
CA ILE A 51 -33.39 3.20 -19.13
C ILE A 51 -31.93 3.64 -19.28
N ALA A 52 -31.03 3.07 -18.48
CA ALA A 52 -29.60 3.25 -18.62
C ALA A 52 -29.02 2.23 -19.60
N LYS A 53 -28.24 2.74 -20.56
CA LYS A 53 -27.41 1.92 -21.44
C LYS A 53 -26.11 1.57 -20.72
N HIS A 54 -25.63 0.35 -20.91
CA HIS A 54 -24.32 -0.04 -20.42
C HIS A 54 -23.24 0.51 -21.37
N VAL A 55 -22.12 0.94 -20.80
CA VAL A 55 -21.00 1.57 -21.52
C VAL A 55 -19.68 1.05 -20.96
N THR A 56 -18.62 1.15 -21.75
CA THR A 56 -17.28 0.66 -21.39
C THR A 56 -16.52 1.58 -20.45
N ASP A 57 -16.96 2.83 -20.34
CA ASP A 57 -16.29 3.90 -19.60
C ASP A 57 -17.25 4.56 -18.62
N GLY A 58 -16.68 5.18 -17.58
CA GLY A 58 -17.45 5.81 -16.52
C GLY A 58 -16.55 6.32 -15.39
N THR A 59 -17.18 6.88 -14.36
CA THR A 59 -16.46 7.40 -13.19
C THR A 59 -16.77 6.57 -11.96
N ILE A 60 -15.73 6.24 -11.18
CA ILE A 60 -15.86 5.56 -9.89
C ILE A 60 -15.46 6.53 -8.78
N SER A 61 -16.38 6.78 -7.86
CA SER A 61 -16.14 7.62 -6.68
C SER A 61 -15.90 6.74 -5.46
N LEU A 62 -14.67 6.74 -4.93
CA LEU A 62 -14.29 5.93 -3.78
C LEU A 62 -14.11 6.80 -2.53
N LYS A 63 -14.86 6.50 -1.47
CA LYS A 63 -14.73 7.15 -0.15
C LYS A 63 -14.03 6.21 0.81
N VAL A 64 -12.78 6.53 1.16
CA VAL A 64 -11.97 5.74 2.09
C VAL A 64 -12.05 6.37 3.47
N LYS A 65 -12.35 5.54 4.48
CA LYS A 65 -12.32 5.95 5.90
C LYS A 65 -11.50 4.93 6.67
N THR A 66 -10.50 5.40 7.40
CA THR A 66 -9.75 4.57 8.36
C THR A 66 -10.53 4.55 9.67
N SER A 67 -10.88 3.35 10.15
CA SER A 67 -11.48 3.18 11.47
C SER A 67 -10.38 2.79 12.45
N THR A 68 -9.76 3.77 13.10
CA THR A 68 -8.77 3.57 14.18
C THR A 68 -9.42 3.19 15.53
N GLY A 69 -10.73 2.94 15.56
CA GLY A 69 -11.50 2.64 16.76
C GLY A 69 -11.27 1.25 17.38
N SER A 70 -10.47 0.38 16.76
CA SER A 70 -10.00 -0.85 17.42
C SER A 70 -8.77 -0.51 18.25
N SER A 71 -9.00 0.18 19.37
CA SER A 71 -8.09 0.14 20.51
C SER A 71 -8.02 -1.32 20.96
N VAL A 72 -7.05 -2.06 20.44
CA VAL A 72 -6.59 -3.25 21.14
C VAL A 72 -5.90 -2.70 22.38
N LEU A 73 -6.51 -2.95 23.55
CA LEU A 73 -6.03 -2.62 24.89
C LEU A 73 -4.66 -3.22 25.20
N VAL A 74 -3.62 -2.83 24.46
CA VAL A 74 -2.23 -2.98 24.90
C VAL A 74 -1.84 -1.64 25.52
N GLY A 75 -1.91 -1.59 26.85
CA GLY A 75 -1.49 -0.44 27.64
C GLY A 75 -0.01 -0.07 27.41
N PRO A 76 0.36 1.17 27.78
CA PRO A 76 1.44 1.94 27.17
C PRO A 76 2.80 1.64 27.79
N LEU A 77 3.88 1.59 27.00
CA LEU A 77 5.21 1.57 27.62
C LEU A 77 6.32 2.37 26.96
N PHE A 78 6.28 2.79 25.69
CA PHE A 78 7.36 3.64 25.15
C PHE A 78 6.82 4.71 24.20
N GLY A 79 7.10 5.97 24.53
CA GLY A 79 6.45 7.16 23.97
C GLY A 79 6.73 7.40 22.49
N SER A 80 5.68 7.26 21.67
CA SER A 80 5.64 7.90 20.35
C SER A 80 4.40 8.79 20.25
N SER A 81 4.64 10.08 20.42
CA SER A 81 3.72 11.14 20.03
C SER A 81 3.71 11.25 18.50
N GLY A 82 2.73 10.62 17.87
CA GLY A 82 2.49 10.81 16.43
C GLY A 82 1.20 10.17 15.97
N ASN A 83 0.30 10.96 15.39
CA ASN A 83 -0.90 10.49 14.69
C ASN A 83 -0.50 9.84 13.35
N GLY A 84 0.30 8.77 13.39
CA GLY A 84 0.66 7.96 12.24
C GLY A 84 -0.36 6.85 11.99
N PRO A 85 -0.58 6.43 10.74
CA PRO A 85 -1.41 5.25 10.43
C PRO A 85 -0.84 4.02 11.15
N VAL A 86 -1.67 3.40 11.99
CA VAL A 86 -1.33 2.17 12.71
C VAL A 86 -1.47 0.96 11.79
N THR A 87 -0.38 0.21 11.60
CA THR A 87 -0.42 -1.12 10.98
C THR A 87 -1.09 -2.10 11.93
N VAL A 88 -2.27 -2.59 11.59
CA VAL A 88 -2.96 -3.63 12.36
C VAL A 88 -2.39 -5.00 11.96
N GLY A 89 -1.75 -5.70 12.91
CA GLY A 89 -1.33 -7.10 12.75
C GLY A 89 0.11 -7.47 13.09
N ASN A 90 0.91 -6.58 13.69
CA ASN A 90 2.31 -6.90 14.02
C ASN A 90 2.56 -7.29 15.49
N THR A 91 1.70 -8.13 16.07
CA THR A 91 2.07 -8.91 17.26
C THR A 91 2.64 -10.24 16.78
N ALA A 92 3.91 -10.22 16.36
CA ALA A 92 4.73 -11.41 16.46
C ALA A 92 5.07 -11.58 17.94
N ALA A 93 4.49 -12.60 18.60
CA ALA A 93 5.06 -13.11 19.84
C ALA A 93 6.46 -13.69 19.52
N PRO A 94 7.46 -13.53 20.41
CA PRO A 94 8.80 -14.04 20.18
C PRO A 94 8.74 -15.56 20.32
N VAL A 95 8.65 -16.27 19.19
CA VAL A 95 8.85 -17.71 19.14
C VAL A 95 10.25 -17.97 18.61
N ALA A 96 10.95 -18.84 19.33
CA ALA A 96 12.37 -19.16 19.19
C ALA A 96 12.81 -19.40 17.74
N ALA A 97 14.06 -19.00 17.48
CA ALA A 97 14.73 -19.06 16.19
C ALA A 97 14.46 -20.35 15.38
N PRO A 98 13.85 -20.23 14.19
CA PRO A 98 14.00 -21.19 13.11
C PRO A 98 15.14 -20.76 12.20
N ALA A 99 15.96 -21.72 11.77
CA ALA A 99 17.08 -21.53 10.87
C ALA A 99 16.68 -20.76 9.58
N PRO A 100 17.59 -19.96 8.99
CA PRO A 100 17.27 -19.11 7.85
C PRO A 100 16.95 -19.95 6.61
N ALA A 101 15.78 -19.72 6.02
CA ALA A 101 15.34 -20.27 4.73
C ALA A 101 15.02 -19.13 3.75
N PRO A 102 15.21 -19.34 2.43
CA PRO A 102 15.92 -18.39 1.57
C PRO A 102 15.07 -17.21 1.11
N ALA A 103 15.69 -16.02 1.11
CA ALA A 103 15.16 -14.83 0.47
C ALA A 103 14.80 -15.11 -0.99
N ALA A 104 13.59 -14.72 -1.38
CA ALA A 104 13.19 -14.61 -2.77
C ALA A 104 14.27 -13.83 -3.54
N LYS A 105 14.69 -14.37 -4.68
CA LYS A 105 15.72 -13.80 -5.55
C LYS A 105 15.42 -12.32 -5.78
N SER A 106 16.25 -11.48 -5.17
CA SER A 106 16.43 -10.08 -5.52
C SER A 106 16.82 -10.06 -7.00
N GLU A 107 15.99 -9.44 -7.83
CA GLU A 107 16.48 -9.00 -9.13
C GLU A 107 17.71 -8.11 -8.87
N PRO A 108 18.83 -8.34 -9.56
CA PRO A 108 20.05 -7.58 -9.32
C PRO A 108 19.74 -6.09 -9.51
N MET A 109 20.17 -5.30 -8.52
CA MET A 109 20.12 -3.84 -8.61
C MET A 109 20.79 -3.42 -9.93
N LEU A 110 20.16 -2.52 -10.69
CA LEU A 110 20.71 -2.03 -11.95
C LEU A 110 22.09 -1.37 -11.69
N ASP A 111 23.08 -1.58 -12.56
CA ASP A 111 24.47 -1.14 -12.35
C ASP A 111 24.58 0.39 -12.06
N ASP A 112 23.72 1.19 -12.68
CA ASP A 112 23.63 2.64 -12.46
C ASP A 112 23.22 2.97 -11.01
N THR A 113 22.32 2.16 -10.45
CA THR A 113 21.85 2.30 -9.07
C THR A 113 22.96 1.89 -8.10
N GLU A 114 23.73 0.85 -8.42
CA GLU A 114 24.86 0.39 -7.60
C GLU A 114 25.97 1.44 -7.55
N THR A 115 26.27 2.06 -8.68
CA THR A 115 27.23 3.17 -8.76
C THR A 115 26.79 4.36 -7.91
N TYR A 116 25.50 4.72 -7.96
CA TYR A 116 24.96 5.82 -7.16
C TYR A 116 25.16 5.60 -5.64
N PHE A 117 24.79 4.41 -5.15
CA PHE A 117 24.96 4.10 -3.73
C PHE A 117 26.42 4.02 -3.31
N ASN A 118 27.28 3.40 -4.12
CA ASN A 118 28.71 3.30 -3.83
C ASN A 118 29.39 4.68 -3.77
N ASN A 119 29.03 5.61 -4.65
CA ASN A 119 29.53 6.97 -4.62
C ASN A 119 29.02 7.73 -3.39
N GLY A 120 27.73 7.58 -3.04
CA GLY A 120 27.15 8.17 -1.84
C GLY A 120 27.83 7.68 -0.55
N ILE A 121 28.11 6.38 -0.46
CA ILE A 121 28.83 5.77 0.66
C ILE A 121 30.24 6.36 0.76
N LYS A 122 31.01 6.38 -0.33
CA LYS A 122 32.36 6.96 -0.36
C LYS A 122 32.38 8.42 0.07
N GLN A 123 31.44 9.23 -0.43
CA GLN A 123 31.35 10.65 -0.09
C GLN A 123 30.96 10.88 1.37
N ALA A 124 29.98 10.15 1.88
CA ALA A 124 29.55 10.27 3.27
C ALA A 124 30.68 9.85 4.22
N VAL A 125 31.34 8.73 3.91
CA VAL A 125 32.52 8.33 4.68
C VAL A 125 33.58 9.41 4.58
N ALA A 126 33.98 9.89 3.40
CA ALA A 126 34.98 10.96 3.21
C ALA A 126 34.69 12.22 4.04
N LYS A 127 33.42 12.60 4.20
CA LYS A 127 32.98 13.74 5.02
C LYS A 127 32.98 13.47 6.53
N GLY A 128 33.11 12.21 6.95
CA GLY A 128 33.02 11.81 8.37
C GLY A 128 31.59 11.50 8.82
N ASP A 129 30.62 11.57 7.90
CA ASP A 129 29.21 11.27 8.14
C ASP A 129 28.97 9.75 8.14
N ILE A 130 29.52 9.05 9.14
CA ILE A 130 29.45 7.59 9.23
C ILE A 130 28.00 7.11 9.32
N ASP A 131 27.13 7.83 10.03
CA ASP A 131 25.70 7.49 10.14
C ASP A 131 24.99 7.52 8.77
N LYS A 132 25.33 8.51 7.93
CA LYS A 132 24.78 8.63 6.59
C LYS A 132 25.31 7.53 5.68
N ALA A 133 26.60 7.20 5.79
CA ALA A 133 27.21 6.10 5.05
C ALA A 133 26.59 4.74 5.43
N LEU A 134 26.30 4.52 6.72
CA LEU A 134 25.66 3.30 7.21
C LEU A 134 24.22 3.18 6.68
N LYS A 135 23.47 4.29 6.67
CA LYS A 135 22.11 4.33 6.11
C LYS A 135 22.09 4.03 4.61
N LEU A 136 23.03 4.60 3.84
CA LEU A 136 23.16 4.34 2.40
C LEU A 136 23.57 2.89 2.10
N MET A 137 24.44 2.30 2.92
CA MET A 137 24.82 0.89 2.82
C MET A 137 23.64 -0.04 3.06
N ASN A 138 22.90 0.13 4.16
CA ASN A 138 21.74 -0.72 4.50
C ASN A 138 20.64 -0.63 3.43
N GLU A 139 20.43 0.56 2.86
CA GLU A 139 19.45 0.77 1.80
C GLU A 139 19.86 0.07 0.50
N ALA A 140 21.14 0.15 0.13
CA ALA A 140 21.67 -0.55 -1.02
C ALA A 140 21.63 -2.08 -0.85
N GLU A 141 21.97 -2.61 0.32
CA GLU A 141 21.86 -4.04 0.63
C GLU A 141 20.41 -4.53 0.56
N ARG A 142 19.46 -3.73 1.08
CA ARG A 142 18.02 -4.01 1.01
C ARG A 142 17.52 -4.07 -0.43
N LEU A 143 18.11 -3.28 -1.32
CA LEU A 143 17.82 -3.27 -2.76
C LEU A 143 18.62 -4.33 -3.54
N GLY A 144 19.41 -5.17 -2.87
CA GLY A 144 20.13 -6.29 -3.48
C GLY A 144 21.55 -5.95 -3.97
N SER A 145 22.12 -4.82 -3.56
CA SER A 145 23.53 -4.50 -3.84
C SER A 145 24.46 -5.51 -3.18
N LYS A 146 25.42 -6.01 -3.94
CA LYS A 146 26.46 -6.93 -3.46
C LYS A 146 27.74 -6.19 -3.08
N SER A 147 27.91 -4.95 -3.53
CA SER A 147 29.13 -4.15 -3.32
C SER A 147 29.00 -3.05 -2.27
N ALA A 148 27.80 -2.72 -1.79
CA ALA A 148 27.60 -1.64 -0.82
C ALA A 148 28.39 -1.87 0.49
N ARG A 149 28.35 -3.09 1.03
CA ARG A 149 29.05 -3.45 2.27
C ARG A 149 30.57 -3.34 2.16
N SER A 150 31.13 -3.88 1.07
CA SER A 150 32.57 -3.84 0.83
C SER A 150 33.04 -2.41 0.55
N THR A 151 32.23 -1.61 -0.14
CA THR A 151 32.48 -0.18 -0.37
C THR A 151 32.48 0.60 0.95
N PHE A 152 31.54 0.34 1.86
CA PHE A 152 31.52 0.96 3.19
C PHE A 152 32.78 0.61 3.98
N ILE A 153 33.08 -0.69 4.13
CA ILE A 153 34.23 -1.18 4.91
C ILE A 153 35.56 -0.63 4.37
N SER A 154 35.76 -0.65 3.05
CA SER A 154 36.98 -0.10 2.44
C SER A 154 37.10 1.42 2.63
N SER A 155 35.99 2.14 2.53
CA SER A 155 35.98 3.60 2.72
C SER A 155 36.28 4.00 4.16
N VAL A 156 35.74 3.28 5.16
CA VAL A 156 36.02 3.59 6.58
C VAL A 156 37.39 3.13 7.01
N LYS A 157 37.91 2.03 6.44
CA LYS A 157 39.27 1.54 6.70
C LYS A 157 40.34 2.46 6.10
N GLY A 158 40.07 3.06 4.94
CA GLY A 158 40.96 4.04 4.29
C GLY A 158 41.00 5.41 4.96
N LYS A 159 40.26 5.60 6.07
CA LYS A 159 40.30 6.82 6.90
C LYS A 159 41.28 6.74 8.08
N GLY A 160 42.06 5.66 8.18
CA GLY A 160 43.18 5.52 9.10
C GLY A 160 44.50 5.80 8.42
#